data_AF-A0A485B635-F1
#
_entry.id   AF-A0A485B635-F1
#
_cell.length_a   1.000
_cell.length_b   1.000
_cell.length_c   1.000
_cell.angle_alpha   90.00
_cell.angle_beta   90.00
_cell.angle_gamma   90.00
#
_symmetry.space_group_name_H-M   'P 1'
#
loop_
_entity.id
_entity.type
_entity.pdbx_description
1 polymer ?
#
loop_
_entity_poly.entity_id
_entity_poly.type
_entity_poly.pdbx_seq_one_letter_code
_entity_poly.pdbx_strand_id
1 'polypeptide(L)'
;MFNTLIVGASGYAGAELVTYVNRHPHMNITALTVSAQSNDAGKLISDLHPQLKGIVDLPLQPMSDISEFSAGVDVVFLATAHEVSHDLAPQFLAAGCVVFDLSGAFRVNDGAFYEKYYGFTHQYPELLAQAVYGLAEWSADALKEAKLIAVPGCYPTAAQLSLKPLIDGDLLDLNQWPVINATSGVSGAGRKAAISNSFCEVSLQPYGVFTHRHQPEIASHLGAEVIFTPHLGNFPRGILENHYLPSEAGRHACAGDRDAAASLRRQANGPFIRKRCASAEKRGWPAVL
;
A
#
# COMPACT_ATOMS: atom_id res chain seq x y z
N MET A 1 13.89 22.30 -4.95
CA MET A 1 12.96 21.37 -4.26
C MET A 1 11.94 20.95 -5.29
N PHE A 2 11.46 19.70 -5.25
CA PHE A 2 10.42 19.22 -6.15
C PHE A 2 9.06 19.76 -5.71
N ASN A 3 8.35 20.38 -6.64
CA ASN A 3 6.99 20.86 -6.49
C ASN A 3 6.03 19.66 -6.46
N THR A 4 5.35 19.49 -5.33
CA THR A 4 4.57 18.29 -5.05
C THR A 4 3.09 18.60 -4.87
N LEU A 5 2.26 17.97 -5.70
CA LEU A 5 0.81 17.99 -5.56
C LEU A 5 0.34 16.72 -4.81
N ILE A 6 -0.54 16.88 -3.84
CA ILE A 6 -1.19 15.75 -3.15
C ILE A 6 -2.68 15.79 -3.43
N VAL A 7 -3.15 14.84 -4.24
CA VAL A 7 -4.57 14.68 -4.58
C VAL A 7 -5.22 13.72 -3.61
N GLY A 8 -6.42 14.07 -3.12
CA GLY A 8 -7.10 13.29 -2.07
C GLY A 8 -6.49 13.48 -0.68
N ALA A 9 -5.91 14.66 -0.43
CA ALA A 9 -5.13 14.96 0.77
C ALA A 9 -5.93 14.84 2.08
N SER A 10 -7.26 14.97 2.04
CA SER A 10 -8.13 14.92 3.22
C SER A 10 -8.30 13.52 3.84
N GLY A 11 -7.90 12.46 3.13
CA GLY A 11 -7.90 11.08 3.66
C GLY A 11 -6.78 10.82 4.67
N TYR A 12 -6.83 9.67 5.35
CA TYR A 12 -5.78 9.30 6.32
C TYR A 12 -4.40 9.12 5.67
N ALA A 13 -4.31 8.47 4.51
CA ALA A 13 -3.06 8.33 3.78
C ALA A 13 -2.55 9.70 3.27
N GLY A 14 -3.46 10.56 2.81
CA GLY A 14 -3.15 11.93 2.40
C GLY A 14 -2.50 12.75 3.52
N ALA A 15 -3.03 12.69 4.74
CA ALA A 15 -2.46 13.39 5.89
C ALA A 15 -1.04 12.92 6.26
N GLU A 16 -0.75 11.63 6.13
CA GLU A 16 0.60 11.09 6.33
C GLU A 16 1.55 11.56 5.21
N LEU A 17 1.09 11.59 3.94
CA LEU A 17 1.87 12.17 2.84
C LEU A 17 2.18 13.66 3.08
N VAL A 18 1.20 14.45 3.53
CA VAL A 18 1.41 15.85 3.91
C VAL A 18 2.50 15.98 4.96
N THR A 19 2.46 15.12 5.98
CA THR A 19 3.48 15.09 7.05
C THR A 19 4.87 14.80 6.49
N TYR A 20 5.00 13.78 5.63
CA TYR A 20 6.29 13.39 5.06
C TYR A 20 6.85 14.44 4.09
N VAL A 21 6.03 14.93 3.15
CA VAL A 21 6.45 15.90 2.14
C VAL A 21 6.84 17.23 2.79
N ASN A 22 6.07 17.71 3.78
CA ASN A 22 6.43 18.93 4.52
C ASN A 22 7.78 18.81 5.24
N ARG A 23 8.11 17.61 5.75
CA ARG A 23 9.38 17.36 6.44
C ARG A 23 10.53 17.06 5.48
N HIS A 24 10.25 16.82 4.20
CA HIS A 24 11.25 16.34 3.25
C HIS A 24 12.15 17.51 2.76
N PRO A 25 13.48 17.46 2.93
CA PRO A 25 14.36 18.59 2.64
C PRO A 25 14.45 18.96 1.14
N HIS A 26 13.96 18.10 0.26
CA HIS A 26 14.00 18.29 -1.18
C HIS A 26 12.63 18.37 -1.85
N MET A 27 11.53 18.38 -1.09
CA MET A 27 10.17 18.48 -1.65
C MET A 27 9.40 19.60 -0.95
N ASN A 28 8.47 20.21 -1.66
CA ASN A 28 7.56 21.20 -1.10
C ASN A 28 6.14 20.94 -1.63
N ILE A 29 5.13 21.29 -0.84
CA ILE A 29 3.72 21.10 -1.21
C ILE A 29 3.27 22.32 -2.00
N THR A 30 2.84 22.13 -3.25
CA THR A 30 2.24 23.19 -4.07
C THR A 30 0.75 23.37 -3.75
N ALA A 31 0.01 22.27 -3.66
CA ALA A 31 -1.40 22.26 -3.30
C ALA A 31 -1.83 20.93 -2.69
N LEU A 32 -2.91 20.99 -1.92
CA LEU A 32 -3.62 19.85 -1.36
C LEU A 32 -5.03 19.85 -1.94
N THR A 33 -5.41 18.80 -2.67
CA THR A 33 -6.71 18.80 -3.36
C THR A 33 -7.68 17.78 -2.82
N VAL A 34 -8.96 18.11 -2.99
CA VAL A 34 -10.13 17.27 -2.75
C VAL A 34 -11.00 17.24 -4.01
N SER A 35 -11.99 16.35 -4.06
CA SER A 35 -12.93 16.33 -5.19
C SER A 35 -13.66 17.67 -5.34
N ALA A 36 -14.04 18.02 -6.57
CA ALA A 36 -14.68 19.28 -6.92
C ALA A 36 -15.87 19.66 -5.99
N GLN A 37 -16.65 18.67 -5.56
CA GLN A 37 -17.84 18.85 -4.72
C GLN A 37 -17.63 18.36 -3.27
N SER A 38 -16.38 18.35 -2.79
CA SER A 38 -16.09 17.90 -1.44
C SER A 38 -16.68 18.83 -0.38
N ASN A 39 -17.35 18.25 0.62
CA ASN A 39 -17.80 18.97 1.83
C ASN A 39 -16.64 19.52 2.68
N ASP A 40 -15.41 19.14 2.37
CA ASP A 40 -14.20 19.61 3.04
C ASP A 40 -13.44 20.66 2.22
N ALA A 41 -13.95 21.06 1.05
CA ALA A 41 -13.37 22.14 0.25
C ALA A 41 -13.27 23.45 1.04
N GLY A 42 -12.12 24.12 0.96
CA GLY A 42 -11.81 25.36 1.66
C GLY A 42 -11.38 25.21 3.12
N LYS A 43 -11.60 24.06 3.77
CA LYS A 43 -11.10 23.80 5.13
C LYS A 43 -9.59 23.63 5.13
N LEU A 44 -8.95 23.87 6.26
CA LEU A 44 -7.53 23.58 6.42
C LEU A 44 -7.31 22.08 6.59
N ILE A 45 -6.19 21.56 6.09
CA ILE A 45 -5.82 20.15 6.33
C ILE A 45 -5.76 19.84 7.84
N SER A 46 -5.30 20.80 8.64
CA SER A 46 -5.22 20.71 10.10
C SER A 46 -6.57 20.78 10.82
N ASP A 47 -7.63 21.28 10.18
CA ASP A 47 -8.99 21.21 10.75
C ASP A 47 -9.49 19.76 10.77
N LEU A 48 -9.13 18.99 9.73
CA LEU A 48 -9.50 17.58 9.61
C LEU A 48 -8.51 16.67 10.35
N HIS A 49 -7.25 17.08 10.41
CA HIS A 49 -6.14 16.31 10.97
C HIS A 49 -5.37 17.18 11.99
N PRO A 50 -5.91 17.39 13.20
CA PRO A 50 -5.38 18.36 14.17
C PRO A 50 -3.93 18.12 14.63
N GLN A 51 -3.39 16.92 14.41
CA GLN A 51 -1.96 16.65 14.62
C GLN A 51 -1.05 17.50 13.72
N LEU A 52 -1.58 18.12 12.65
CA LEU A 52 -0.87 19.03 11.75
C LEU A 52 -0.99 20.51 12.12
N LYS A 53 -1.75 20.86 13.16
CA LYS A 53 -2.01 22.25 13.53
C LYS A 53 -0.71 23.01 13.87
N GLY A 54 -0.47 24.14 13.20
CA GLY A 54 0.77 24.91 13.35
C GLY A 54 1.99 24.28 12.69
N ILE A 55 1.82 23.14 12.00
CA ILE A 55 2.86 22.47 11.21
C ILE A 55 2.55 22.63 9.73
N VAL A 56 1.33 22.26 9.31
CA VAL A 56 0.81 22.48 7.94
C VAL A 56 -0.65 22.91 8.04
N ASP A 57 -0.91 24.17 7.71
CA ASP A 57 -2.24 24.79 7.73
C ASP A 57 -2.65 25.23 6.31
N LEU A 58 -2.36 24.39 5.31
CA LEU A 58 -2.75 24.65 3.91
C LEU A 58 -4.23 24.34 3.68
N PRO A 59 -4.94 25.13 2.86
CA PRO A 59 -6.34 24.87 2.52
C PRO A 59 -6.47 23.68 1.56
N LEU A 60 -7.56 22.94 1.71
CA LEU A 60 -7.98 21.87 0.81
C LEU A 60 -8.71 22.48 -0.38
N GLN A 61 -8.11 22.39 -1.57
CA GLN A 61 -8.62 23.02 -2.79
C GLN A 61 -9.48 22.02 -3.58
N PRO A 62 -10.72 22.36 -3.95
CA PRO A 62 -11.52 21.51 -4.84
C PRO A 62 -10.90 21.48 -6.23
N MET A 63 -10.71 20.29 -6.78
CA MET A 63 -10.16 20.10 -8.13
C MET A 63 -11.22 19.50 -9.05
N SER A 64 -11.55 20.23 -10.12
CA SER A 64 -12.40 19.77 -11.23
C SER A 64 -11.62 19.57 -12.52
N ASP A 65 -10.57 20.35 -12.75
CA ASP A 65 -9.68 20.25 -13.90
C ASP A 65 -8.23 20.23 -13.39
N ILE A 66 -7.43 19.27 -13.89
CA ILE A 66 -6.02 19.15 -13.51
C ILE A 66 -5.17 20.30 -14.03
N SER A 67 -5.63 21.03 -15.06
CA SER A 67 -4.88 22.14 -15.66
C SER A 67 -4.61 23.27 -14.67
N GLU A 68 -5.50 23.44 -13.68
CA GLU A 68 -5.37 24.41 -12.59
C GLU A 68 -4.23 24.08 -11.62
N PHE A 69 -3.81 22.80 -11.56
CA PHE A 69 -2.89 22.30 -10.54
C PHE A 69 -1.62 21.66 -11.11
N SER A 70 -1.53 21.41 -12.42
CA SER A 70 -0.43 20.64 -13.03
C SER A 70 0.75 21.51 -13.48
N ALA A 71 0.56 22.80 -13.72
CA ALA A 71 1.61 23.68 -14.22
C ALA A 71 2.79 23.78 -13.23
N GLY A 72 3.98 23.34 -13.66
CA GLY A 72 5.20 23.40 -12.85
C GLY A 72 5.25 22.42 -11.68
N VAL A 73 4.38 21.40 -11.66
CA VAL A 73 4.42 20.30 -10.70
C VAL A 73 5.38 19.21 -11.20
N ASP A 74 6.29 18.79 -10.33
CA ASP A 74 7.24 17.73 -10.62
C ASP A 74 6.69 16.36 -10.23
N VAL A 75 6.01 16.29 -9.08
CA VAL A 75 5.55 15.03 -8.46
C VAL A 75 4.08 15.15 -8.05
N VAL A 76 3.30 14.13 -8.37
CA VAL A 76 1.90 13.99 -7.96
C VAL A 76 1.73 12.72 -7.13
N PHE A 77 1.20 12.85 -5.92
CA PHE A 77 0.69 11.71 -5.16
C PHE A 77 -0.83 11.62 -5.31
N LEU A 78 -1.32 10.48 -5.78
CA LEU A 78 -2.75 10.18 -5.85
C LEU A 78 -3.14 9.34 -4.63
N ALA A 79 -3.60 10.00 -3.56
CA ALA A 79 -4.16 9.36 -2.37
C ALA A 79 -5.67 9.13 -2.52
N THR A 80 -6.07 8.62 -3.69
CA THR A 80 -7.46 8.56 -4.16
C THR A 80 -7.96 7.14 -4.34
N ALA A 81 -9.27 6.99 -4.61
CA ALA A 81 -9.85 5.70 -5.00
C ALA A 81 -9.35 5.30 -6.40
N HIS A 82 -9.53 4.03 -6.77
CA HIS A 82 -9.01 3.48 -8.02
C HIS A 82 -9.65 4.11 -9.27
N GLU A 83 -10.97 4.36 -9.30
CA GLU A 83 -11.63 5.01 -10.44
C GLU A 83 -11.08 6.43 -10.67
N VAL A 84 -10.91 7.19 -9.59
CA VAL A 84 -10.35 8.54 -9.65
C VAL A 84 -8.90 8.52 -10.14
N SER A 85 -8.11 7.56 -9.65
CA SER A 85 -6.69 7.47 -10.04
C SER A 85 -6.52 6.99 -11.49
N HIS A 86 -7.40 6.08 -11.94
CA HIS A 86 -7.50 5.62 -13.33
C HIS A 86 -7.77 6.79 -14.28
N ASP A 87 -8.64 7.73 -13.90
CA ASP A 87 -8.92 8.94 -14.69
C ASP A 87 -7.78 9.97 -14.63
N LEU A 88 -7.20 10.22 -13.45
CA LEU A 88 -6.28 11.34 -13.24
C LEU A 88 -4.82 11.03 -13.59
N ALA A 89 -4.33 9.81 -13.32
CA ALA A 89 -2.92 9.48 -13.56
C ALA A 89 -2.46 9.73 -15.01
N PRO A 90 -3.22 9.31 -16.05
CA PRO A 90 -2.88 9.58 -17.44
C PRO A 90 -2.77 11.09 -17.75
N GLN A 91 -3.67 11.89 -17.17
CA GLN A 91 -3.70 13.33 -17.40
C GLN A 91 -2.48 14.02 -16.79
N PHE A 92 -2.09 13.66 -15.56
CA PHE A 92 -0.87 14.19 -14.93
C PHE A 92 0.41 13.75 -15.64
N LEU A 93 0.46 12.50 -16.13
CA LEU A 93 1.57 12.02 -16.95
C LEU A 93 1.69 12.82 -18.26
N ALA A 94 0.56 13.09 -18.93
CA ALA A 94 0.53 13.91 -20.14
C ALA A 94 0.97 15.37 -19.87
N ALA A 95 0.74 15.87 -18.66
CA ALA A 95 1.25 17.17 -18.20
C ALA A 95 2.74 17.16 -17.80
N GLY A 96 3.42 16.01 -17.90
CA GLY A 96 4.86 15.87 -17.62
C GLY A 96 5.21 15.57 -16.17
N CYS A 97 4.23 15.30 -15.31
CA CYS A 97 4.46 14.96 -13.90
C CYS A 97 4.96 13.52 -13.72
N VAL A 98 5.71 13.26 -12.65
CA VAL A 98 5.91 11.91 -12.11
C VAL A 98 4.75 11.58 -11.16
N VAL A 99 4.06 10.46 -11.39
CA VAL A 99 2.85 10.07 -10.64
C VAL A 99 3.14 8.87 -9.74
N PHE A 100 2.87 9.05 -8.44
CA PHE A 100 2.82 7.99 -7.45
C PHE A 100 1.35 7.72 -7.09
N ASP A 101 0.80 6.63 -7.62
CA ASP A 101 -0.58 6.22 -7.36
C ASP A 101 -0.66 5.26 -6.17
N LEU A 102 -1.37 5.65 -5.11
CA LEU A 102 -1.60 4.79 -3.94
C LEU A 102 -2.81 3.88 -4.10
N SER A 103 -3.59 4.05 -5.16
CA SER A 103 -4.75 3.23 -5.48
C SER A 103 -4.35 1.87 -6.08
N GLY A 104 -5.35 1.07 -6.43
CA GLY A 104 -5.15 -0.19 -7.14
C GLY A 104 -5.11 -0.09 -8.66
N ALA A 105 -5.29 1.11 -9.24
CA ALA A 105 -5.63 1.28 -10.65
C ALA A 105 -4.55 0.80 -11.62
N PHE A 106 -3.27 0.83 -11.26
CA PHE A 106 -2.16 0.47 -12.15
C PHE A 106 -1.24 -0.62 -11.59
N ARG A 107 -1.71 -1.39 -10.58
CA ARG A 107 -0.85 -2.34 -9.86
C ARG A 107 -0.57 -3.64 -10.60
N VAL A 108 -1.47 -4.09 -11.47
CA VAL A 108 -1.36 -5.40 -12.13
C VAL A 108 -1.50 -5.23 -13.63
N ASN A 109 -0.53 -5.72 -14.39
CA ASN A 109 -0.54 -5.64 -15.85
C ASN A 109 -1.41 -6.75 -16.47
N ASP A 110 -2.71 -6.68 -16.20
CA ASP A 110 -3.74 -7.56 -16.76
C ASP A 110 -5.07 -6.82 -16.82
N GLY A 111 -5.64 -6.64 -18.01
CA GLY A 111 -6.94 -5.98 -18.17
C GLY A 111 -8.08 -6.74 -17.48
N ALA A 112 -8.05 -8.08 -17.49
CA ALA A 112 -9.11 -8.92 -16.91
C ALA A 112 -9.14 -8.86 -15.38
N PHE A 113 -8.00 -8.56 -14.75
CA PHE A 113 -7.90 -8.33 -13.31
C PHE A 113 -8.83 -7.20 -12.84
N TYR A 114 -8.90 -6.10 -13.59
CA TYR A 114 -9.72 -4.94 -13.23
C TYR A 114 -11.21 -5.21 -13.36
N GLU A 115 -11.62 -5.91 -14.41
CA GLU A 115 -13.02 -6.29 -14.60
C GLU A 115 -13.51 -7.16 -13.44
N LYS A 116 -12.69 -8.14 -13.04
CA LYS A 116 -13.05 -9.12 -12.02
C LYS A 116 -13.02 -8.57 -10.59
N TYR A 117 -11.99 -7.80 -10.23
CA TYR A 117 -11.73 -7.43 -8.84
C TYR A 117 -12.01 -5.95 -8.51
N TYR A 118 -12.16 -5.11 -9.54
CA TYR A 118 -12.44 -3.68 -9.39
C TYR A 118 -13.73 -3.25 -10.10
N GLY A 119 -14.30 -4.07 -10.99
CA GLY A 119 -15.60 -3.81 -11.61
C GLY A 119 -15.57 -2.80 -12.76
N PHE A 120 -14.41 -2.57 -13.38
CA PHE A 120 -14.28 -1.67 -14.53
C PHE A 120 -13.31 -2.22 -15.59
N THR A 121 -13.54 -1.88 -16.86
CA THR A 121 -12.61 -2.17 -17.95
C THR A 121 -11.50 -1.12 -17.98
N HIS A 122 -10.25 -1.55 -17.88
CA HIS A 122 -9.11 -0.64 -17.85
C HIS A 122 -8.83 -0.04 -19.24
N GLN A 123 -8.86 1.30 -19.34
CA GLN A 123 -8.74 2.03 -20.62
C GLN A 123 -7.30 2.29 -21.09
N TYR A 124 -6.30 2.07 -20.25
CA TYR A 124 -4.89 2.43 -20.52
C TYR A 124 -3.94 1.23 -20.43
N PRO A 125 -4.06 0.22 -21.33
CA PRO A 125 -3.19 -0.97 -21.31
C PRO A 125 -1.70 -0.63 -21.45
N GLU A 126 -1.36 0.42 -22.19
CA GLU A 126 0.01 0.92 -22.31
C GLU A 126 0.56 1.47 -20.99
N LEU A 127 -0.28 2.08 -20.15
CA LEU A 127 0.12 2.54 -18.83
C LEU A 127 0.23 1.39 -17.83
N LEU A 128 -0.58 0.33 -17.97
CA LEU A 128 -0.39 -0.90 -17.19
C LEU A 128 0.99 -1.54 -17.45
N ALA A 129 1.44 -1.52 -18.71
CA ALA A 129 2.75 -2.04 -19.08
C ALA A 129 3.92 -1.13 -18.63
N GLN A 130 3.68 0.18 -18.54
CA GLN A 130 4.69 1.16 -18.11
C GLN A 130 4.79 1.33 -16.60
N ALA A 131 3.69 1.08 -15.87
CA ALA A 131 3.64 1.26 -14.43
C ALA A 131 4.65 0.35 -13.73
N VAL A 132 5.48 0.93 -12.87
CA VAL A 132 6.37 0.16 -12.01
C VAL A 132 5.67 -0.11 -10.69
N TYR A 133 5.55 -1.39 -10.34
CA TYR A 133 4.99 -1.79 -9.05
C TYR A 133 5.96 -1.40 -7.92
N GLY A 134 5.52 -0.47 -7.07
CA GLY A 134 6.35 0.28 -6.12
C GLY A 134 6.76 -0.48 -4.86
N LEU A 135 6.99 -1.79 -4.92
CA LEU A 135 7.57 -2.55 -3.82
C LEU A 135 9.07 -2.24 -3.74
N ALA A 136 9.40 -1.17 -3.03
CA ALA A 136 10.68 -0.45 -3.14
C ALA A 136 11.93 -1.33 -2.97
N GLU A 137 11.90 -2.31 -2.06
CA GLU A 137 13.03 -3.22 -1.84
C GLU A 137 13.32 -4.16 -3.02
N TRP A 138 12.36 -4.35 -3.92
CA TRP A 138 12.44 -5.27 -5.05
C TRP A 138 12.42 -4.58 -6.42
N SER A 139 12.00 -3.32 -6.47
CA SER A 139 11.84 -2.56 -7.71
C SER A 139 12.83 -1.40 -7.84
N ALA A 140 13.88 -1.34 -7.01
CA ALA A 140 14.77 -0.18 -6.89
C ALA A 140 15.37 0.31 -8.23
N ASP A 141 15.77 -0.62 -9.13
CA ASP A 141 16.32 -0.24 -10.42
C ASP A 141 15.25 0.26 -11.40
N ALA A 142 14.10 -0.41 -11.46
CA ALA A 142 12.98 0.01 -12.30
C ALA A 142 12.40 1.37 -11.86
N LEU A 143 12.41 1.65 -10.56
CA LEU A 143 11.88 2.89 -9.99
C LEU A 143 12.69 4.14 -10.34
N LYS A 144 13.98 4.02 -10.72
CA LYS A 144 14.85 5.17 -11.02
C LYS A 144 14.33 6.00 -12.21
N GLU A 145 13.78 5.31 -13.21
CA GLU A 145 13.31 5.93 -14.46
C GLU A 145 11.78 5.95 -14.57
N ALA A 146 11.06 5.38 -13.59
CA ALA A 146 9.62 5.28 -13.61
C ALA A 146 8.93 6.64 -13.59
N LYS A 147 7.94 6.84 -14.47
CA LYS A 147 7.06 8.02 -14.46
C LYS A 147 5.71 7.73 -13.80
N LEU A 148 5.27 6.48 -13.84
CA LEU A 148 4.09 5.99 -13.14
C LEU A 148 4.51 4.89 -12.16
N ILE A 149 4.29 5.16 -10.87
CA ILE A 149 4.59 4.23 -9.79
C ILE A 149 3.27 3.80 -9.17
N ALA A 150 2.93 2.52 -9.31
CA ALA A 150 1.76 1.94 -8.66
C ALA A 150 2.19 1.42 -7.27
N VAL A 151 1.93 2.21 -6.23
CA VAL A 151 2.32 1.87 -4.86
C VAL A 151 1.48 0.66 -4.40
N PRO A 152 2.13 -0.40 -3.87
CA PRO A 152 1.47 -1.62 -3.41
C PRO A 152 0.35 -1.39 -2.40
N GLY A 153 -0.57 -2.34 -2.32
CA GLY A 153 -1.53 -2.38 -1.22
C GLY A 153 -0.85 -2.57 0.13
N CYS A 154 -1.52 -2.11 1.19
CA CYS A 154 -0.99 -2.18 2.55
C CYS A 154 -0.70 -3.63 3.01
N TYR A 155 -1.65 -4.55 2.80
CA TYR A 155 -1.45 -5.99 3.05
C TYR A 155 -0.45 -6.62 2.05
N PRO A 156 -0.59 -6.41 0.72
CA PRO A 156 0.37 -6.90 -0.26
C PRO A 156 1.83 -6.57 0.04
N THR A 157 2.10 -5.40 0.61
CA THR A 157 3.46 -5.01 1.02
C THR A 157 4.03 -5.99 2.05
N ALA A 158 3.33 -6.23 3.16
CA ALA A 158 3.80 -7.13 4.22
C ALA A 158 3.89 -8.58 3.74
N ALA A 159 2.90 -9.02 2.96
CA ALA A 159 2.87 -10.36 2.38
C ALA A 159 4.08 -10.61 1.47
N GLN A 160 4.33 -9.72 0.52
CA GLN A 160 5.41 -9.90 -0.45
C GLN A 160 6.79 -9.75 0.17
N LEU A 161 6.98 -8.81 1.10
CA LEU A 161 8.24 -8.69 1.85
C LEU A 161 8.57 -9.97 2.64
N SER A 162 7.55 -10.70 3.06
CA SER A 162 7.71 -11.97 3.79
C SER A 162 7.92 -13.16 2.85
N LEU A 163 7.12 -13.28 1.78
CA LEU A 163 7.04 -14.48 0.94
C LEU A 163 7.97 -14.46 -0.27
N LYS A 164 8.16 -13.31 -0.93
CA LYS A 164 8.99 -13.21 -2.13
C LYS A 164 10.39 -13.80 -1.97
N PRO A 165 11.17 -13.52 -0.89
CA PRO A 165 12.50 -14.11 -0.75
C PRO A 165 12.49 -15.63 -0.49
N LEU A 166 11.39 -16.17 0.03
CA LEU A 166 11.22 -17.61 0.25
C LEU A 166 10.84 -18.34 -1.04
N ILE A 167 9.97 -17.73 -1.84
CA ILE A 167 9.55 -18.25 -3.14
C ILE A 167 10.69 -18.18 -4.16
N ASP A 168 11.33 -17.01 -4.31
CA ASP A 168 12.49 -16.83 -5.22
C ASP A 168 13.67 -17.72 -4.82
N GLY A 169 13.74 -18.13 -3.54
CA GLY A 169 14.73 -19.05 -3.00
C GLY A 169 14.37 -20.53 -3.07
N ASP A 170 13.22 -20.89 -3.64
CA ASP A 170 12.73 -22.28 -3.73
C ASP A 170 12.66 -22.99 -2.38
N LEU A 171 12.16 -22.29 -1.35
CA LEU A 171 12.11 -22.77 0.04
C LEU A 171 10.72 -23.25 0.49
N LEU A 172 9.71 -23.15 -0.37
CA LEU A 172 8.32 -23.47 -0.06
C LEU A 172 7.76 -24.53 -1.01
N ASP A 173 7.02 -25.50 -0.48
CA ASP A 173 6.25 -26.44 -1.30
C ASP A 173 4.94 -25.78 -1.76
N LEU A 174 4.94 -25.17 -2.95
CA LEU A 174 3.80 -24.45 -3.50
C LEU A 174 2.64 -25.33 -3.99
N ASN A 175 2.74 -26.66 -3.84
CA ASN A 175 1.56 -27.54 -3.99
C ASN A 175 0.53 -27.30 -2.87
N GLN A 176 0.97 -26.70 -1.76
CA GLN A 176 0.11 -26.16 -0.72
C GLN A 176 0.20 -24.63 -0.77
N TRP A 177 -0.94 -23.95 -0.80
CA TRP A 177 -0.93 -22.50 -0.90
C TRP A 177 -0.53 -21.87 0.44
N PRO A 178 0.40 -20.90 0.47
CA PRO A 178 0.64 -20.09 1.66
C PRO A 178 -0.66 -19.49 2.19
N VAL A 179 -0.89 -19.62 3.50
CA VAL A 179 -2.07 -19.04 4.16
C VAL A 179 -1.66 -17.76 4.89
N ILE A 180 -2.23 -16.64 4.46
CA ILE A 180 -1.98 -15.31 4.97
C ILE A 180 -3.20 -14.86 5.79
N ASN A 181 -3.07 -14.89 7.11
CA ASN A 181 -4.05 -14.29 8.02
C ASN A 181 -3.53 -12.94 8.49
N ALA A 182 -4.23 -11.87 8.10
CA ALA A 182 -3.81 -10.52 8.39
C ALA A 182 -4.85 -9.79 9.25
N THR A 183 -4.40 -8.96 10.19
CA THR A 183 -5.27 -8.08 10.97
C THR A 183 -4.82 -6.64 10.79
N SER A 184 -5.71 -5.77 10.31
CA SER A 184 -5.46 -4.32 10.19
C SER A 184 -6.24 -3.54 11.22
N GLY A 185 -5.66 -2.42 11.63
CA GLY A 185 -6.40 -1.36 12.29
C GLY A 185 -7.38 -0.66 11.35
N VAL A 186 -8.33 0.07 11.94
CA VAL A 186 -9.50 0.64 11.24
C VAL A 186 -9.14 1.71 10.23
N SER A 187 -7.99 2.39 10.35
CA SER A 187 -7.58 3.42 9.40
C SER A 187 -7.44 2.91 7.96
N GLY A 188 -7.20 1.59 7.78
CA GLY A 188 -7.17 0.96 6.46
C GLY A 188 -8.50 1.00 5.69
N ALA A 189 -9.63 1.21 6.39
CA ALA A 189 -10.94 1.39 5.77
C ALA A 189 -11.15 2.79 5.16
N GLY A 190 -10.24 3.73 5.45
CA GLY A 190 -10.28 5.13 5.00
C GLY A 190 -11.11 6.04 5.91
N ARG A 191 -10.99 7.36 5.70
CA ARG A 191 -11.78 8.39 6.39
C ARG A 191 -13.15 8.49 5.74
N LYS A 192 -14.13 7.78 6.29
CA LYS A 192 -15.53 7.78 5.82
C LYS A 192 -16.47 7.47 6.97
N ALA A 193 -17.69 7.98 6.92
CA ALA A 193 -18.77 7.59 7.81
C ALA A 193 -19.51 6.40 7.22
N ALA A 194 -19.23 5.19 7.71
CA ALA A 194 -19.94 3.97 7.35
C ALA A 194 -20.22 3.15 8.61
N ILE A 195 -21.24 2.30 8.58
CA ILE A 195 -21.57 1.43 9.73
C ILE A 195 -20.39 0.51 10.04
N SER A 196 -19.79 -0.14 9.03
CA SER A 196 -18.72 -1.12 9.21
C SER A 196 -17.40 -0.58 9.80
N ASN A 197 -17.18 0.73 9.81
CA ASN A 197 -16.02 1.35 10.45
C ASN A 197 -16.41 2.29 11.61
N SER A 198 -17.67 2.23 12.04
CA SER A 198 -18.16 2.96 13.21
C SER A 198 -17.61 2.35 14.50
N PHE A 199 -17.36 3.19 15.51
CA PHE A 199 -16.62 2.79 16.71
C PHE A 199 -17.16 1.54 17.40
N CYS A 200 -18.49 1.44 17.59
CA CYS A 200 -19.12 0.32 18.28
C CYS A 200 -19.26 -0.95 17.41
N GLU A 201 -19.13 -0.83 16.09
CA GLU A 201 -19.27 -1.95 15.16
C GLU A 201 -17.95 -2.70 14.97
N VAL A 202 -16.82 -2.11 15.38
CA VAL A 202 -15.51 -2.72 15.24
C VAL A 202 -15.15 -3.53 16.49
N SER A 203 -14.96 -4.83 16.28
CA SER A 203 -14.37 -5.76 17.25
C SER A 203 -13.20 -6.51 16.62
N LEU A 204 -13.41 -7.76 16.21
CA LEU A 204 -12.50 -8.53 15.38
C LEU A 204 -13.32 -9.40 14.42
N GLN A 205 -13.25 -9.11 13.12
CA GLN A 205 -14.04 -9.84 12.13
C GLN A 205 -13.25 -10.07 10.83
N PRO A 206 -13.23 -11.30 10.28
CA PRO A 206 -12.75 -11.53 8.93
C PRO A 206 -13.69 -10.87 7.91
N TYR A 207 -13.13 -10.32 6.84
CA TYR A 207 -13.91 -9.71 5.76
C TYR A 207 -13.29 -10.01 4.40
N GLY A 208 -14.07 -9.91 3.33
CA GLY A 208 -13.56 -10.19 1.98
C GLY A 208 -13.01 -11.61 1.82
N VAL A 209 -13.54 -12.58 2.58
CA VAL A 209 -13.11 -13.98 2.52
C VAL A 209 -13.29 -14.48 1.08
N PHE A 210 -12.20 -14.95 0.46
CA PHE A 210 -12.10 -15.33 -0.97
C PHE A 210 -12.49 -14.27 -2.00
N THR A 211 -12.69 -13.02 -1.58
CA THR A 211 -13.19 -11.92 -2.44
C THR A 211 -12.35 -10.64 -2.33
N HIS A 212 -11.41 -10.57 -1.39
CA HIS A 212 -10.60 -9.37 -1.19
C HIS A 212 -9.63 -9.15 -2.36
N ARG A 213 -9.74 -8.01 -3.04
CA ARG A 213 -8.92 -7.60 -4.20
C ARG A 213 -7.40 -7.62 -4.02
N HIS A 214 -6.90 -7.67 -2.79
CA HIS A 214 -5.46 -7.83 -2.53
C HIS A 214 -4.97 -9.27 -2.69
N GLN A 215 -5.84 -10.28 -2.58
CA GLN A 215 -5.45 -11.68 -2.83
C GLN A 215 -4.85 -11.85 -4.23
N PRO A 216 -5.52 -11.43 -5.32
CA PRO A 216 -4.95 -11.60 -6.66
C PRO A 216 -3.77 -10.67 -6.92
N GLU A 217 -3.68 -9.50 -6.27
CA GLU A 217 -2.49 -8.64 -6.34
C GLU A 217 -1.27 -9.39 -5.78
N ILE A 218 -1.40 -10.00 -4.60
CA ILE A 218 -0.35 -10.81 -3.98
C ILE A 218 0.02 -11.98 -4.87
N ALA A 219 -0.98 -12.75 -5.34
CA ALA A 219 -0.73 -13.95 -6.13
C ALA A 219 -0.03 -13.64 -7.46
N SER A 220 -0.46 -12.57 -8.15
CA SER A 220 0.12 -12.16 -9.43
C SER A 220 1.59 -11.73 -9.29
N HIS A 221 1.92 -10.94 -8.27
CA HIS A 221 3.29 -10.44 -8.07
C HIS A 221 4.24 -11.46 -7.45
N LEU A 222 3.73 -12.45 -6.71
CA LEU A 222 4.52 -13.58 -6.24
C LEU A 222 4.68 -14.69 -7.29
N GLY A 223 3.83 -14.72 -8.31
CA GLY A 223 3.76 -15.84 -9.25
C GLY A 223 3.28 -17.15 -8.59
N ALA A 224 2.54 -17.06 -7.49
CA ALA A 224 2.10 -18.20 -6.70
C ALA A 224 0.74 -17.93 -6.04
N GLU A 225 -0.15 -18.93 -6.06
CA GLU A 225 -1.46 -18.82 -5.41
C GLU A 225 -1.33 -18.77 -3.88
N VAL A 226 -2.22 -18.01 -3.25
CA VAL A 226 -2.25 -17.81 -1.79
C VAL A 226 -3.68 -17.78 -1.27
N ILE A 227 -3.87 -18.24 -0.04
CA ILE A 227 -5.09 -17.95 0.71
C ILE A 227 -4.85 -16.65 1.48
N PHE A 228 -5.70 -15.65 1.30
CA PHE A 228 -5.61 -14.38 2.00
C PHE A 228 -6.93 -14.04 2.71
N THR A 229 -6.85 -13.87 4.02
CA THR A 229 -7.99 -13.53 4.87
C THR A 229 -7.65 -12.32 5.75
N PRO A 230 -8.13 -11.13 5.40
CA PRO A 230 -7.97 -9.95 6.25
C PRO A 230 -9.03 -9.91 7.35
N HIS A 231 -8.63 -9.34 8.49
CA HIS A 231 -9.45 -9.10 9.66
C HIS A 231 -9.38 -7.63 10.04
N LEU A 232 -10.53 -7.05 10.40
CA LEU A 232 -10.60 -5.70 10.95
C LEU A 232 -10.52 -5.78 12.47
N GLY A 233 -9.47 -5.19 13.06
CA GLY A 233 -9.27 -5.14 14.51
C GLY A 233 -9.64 -3.79 15.12
N ASN A 234 -10.00 -3.80 16.40
CA ASN A 234 -10.41 -2.63 17.20
C ASN A 234 -9.24 -1.74 17.69
N PHE A 235 -8.29 -1.46 16.79
CA PHE A 235 -7.21 -0.52 17.02
C PHE A 235 -7.07 0.39 15.79
N PRO A 236 -6.56 1.61 15.92
CA PRO A 236 -6.61 2.56 14.81
C PRO A 236 -5.63 2.22 13.69
N ARG A 237 -4.39 1.81 13.99
CA ARG A 237 -3.31 1.67 12.99
C ARG A 237 -2.46 0.42 13.18
N GLY A 238 -1.88 -0.05 12.08
CA GLY A 238 -0.96 -1.18 12.03
C GLY A 238 -1.58 -2.37 11.30
N ILE A 239 -0.71 -3.19 10.71
CA ILE A 239 -1.05 -4.49 10.13
C ILE A 239 -0.10 -5.51 10.73
N LEU A 240 -0.64 -6.67 11.10
CA LEU A 240 0.13 -7.87 11.44
C LEU A 240 -0.35 -9.00 10.54
N GLU A 241 0.59 -9.70 9.91
CA GLU A 241 0.31 -10.87 9.08
C GLU A 241 0.99 -12.11 9.68
N ASN A 242 0.18 -13.14 9.91
CA ASN A 242 0.65 -14.47 10.25
C ASN A 242 0.58 -15.35 9.01
N HIS A 243 1.74 -15.82 8.56
CA HIS A 243 1.88 -16.67 7.39
C HIS A 243 2.08 -18.12 7.82
N TYR A 244 1.21 -19.01 7.36
CA TYR A 244 1.37 -20.45 7.53
C TYR A 244 1.87 -21.01 6.21
N LEU A 245 3.08 -21.55 6.26
CA LEU A 245 3.83 -21.93 5.08
C LEU A 245 4.04 -23.44 5.08
N PRO A 246 3.77 -24.11 3.96
CA PRO A 246 4.19 -25.49 3.78
C PRO A 246 5.71 -25.52 3.63
N SER A 247 6.37 -26.24 4.54
CA SER A 247 7.79 -26.55 4.40
C SER A 247 7.96 -27.85 3.62
N GLU A 248 8.92 -27.92 2.72
CA GLU A 248 9.34 -29.22 2.20
C GLU A 248 9.81 -30.14 3.34
N ALA A 249 9.48 -31.43 3.23
CA ALA A 249 9.96 -32.43 4.17
C ALA A 249 11.50 -32.45 4.19
N GLY A 250 12.10 -32.06 5.32
CA GLY A 250 13.56 -32.02 5.51
C GLY A 250 14.22 -30.65 5.31
N ARG A 251 13.51 -29.65 4.76
CA ARG A 251 13.95 -28.23 4.73
C ARG A 251 13.14 -27.43 5.73
N HIS A 252 13.55 -27.52 6.99
CA HIS A 252 12.92 -26.73 8.04
C HIS A 252 13.32 -25.26 7.87
N ALA A 253 12.39 -24.39 7.49
CA ALA A 253 12.55 -22.93 7.58
C ALA A 253 12.62 -22.42 9.05
N CYS A 254 13.20 -23.20 9.95
CA CYS A 254 13.56 -22.82 11.30
C CYS A 254 14.90 -22.08 11.26
N ALA A 255 15.15 -21.22 12.25
CA ALA A 255 16.42 -20.50 12.45
C ALA A 255 17.70 -21.38 12.55
N GLY A 256 17.59 -22.71 12.39
CA GLY A 256 18.69 -23.66 12.29
C GLY A 256 19.09 -24.04 10.85
N ASP A 257 18.25 -23.75 9.84
CA ASP A 257 18.60 -24.01 8.44
C ASP A 257 19.38 -22.83 7.87
N ARG A 258 20.68 -23.06 7.68
CA ARG A 258 21.66 -22.02 7.34
C ARG A 258 21.36 -21.38 5.98
N ASP A 259 20.71 -22.11 5.08
CA ASP A 259 20.45 -21.65 3.71
C ASP A 259 19.19 -20.77 3.64
N ALA A 260 18.12 -21.16 4.33
CA ALA A 260 16.92 -20.32 4.49
C ALA A 260 17.25 -19.02 5.27
N ALA A 261 18.02 -19.14 6.35
CA ALA A 261 18.48 -17.98 7.11
C ALA A 261 19.44 -17.09 6.29
N ALA A 262 20.29 -17.66 5.44
CA ALA A 262 21.20 -16.90 4.58
C ALA A 262 20.51 -16.24 3.38
N SER A 263 19.47 -16.85 2.80
CA SER A 263 18.62 -16.25 1.76
C SER A 263 17.83 -15.06 2.31
N LEU A 264 17.12 -15.27 3.42
CA LEU A 264 16.41 -14.21 4.15
C LEU A 264 17.37 -13.10 4.60
N ARG A 265 18.61 -13.41 5.01
CA ARG A 265 19.63 -12.41 5.37
C ARG A 265 20.10 -11.59 4.17
N ARG A 266 20.27 -12.18 2.98
CA ARG A 266 20.84 -11.51 1.80
C ARG A 266 19.85 -10.61 1.05
N GLN A 267 18.56 -10.97 1.00
CA GLN A 267 17.63 -10.34 0.05
C GLN A 267 16.84 -9.14 0.61
N ALA A 268 16.70 -9.03 1.93
CA ALA A 268 15.99 -7.92 2.57
C ALA A 268 16.94 -7.01 3.37
N ASN A 269 17.87 -6.34 2.68
CA ASN A 269 18.76 -5.32 3.26
C ASN A 269 18.25 -3.89 3.07
N GLY A 270 16.96 -3.72 2.76
CA GLY A 270 16.33 -2.42 2.74
C GLY A 270 16.40 -1.74 4.12
N PRO A 271 16.72 -0.43 4.19
CA PRO A 271 16.88 0.28 5.47
C PRO A 271 15.61 0.30 6.34
N PHE A 272 14.45 -0.04 5.74
CA PHE A 272 13.15 -0.07 6.41
C PHE A 272 12.71 -1.46 6.86
N ILE A 273 13.42 -2.53 6.48
CA ILE A 273 13.13 -3.89 6.93
C ILE A 273 13.95 -4.21 8.18
N ARG A 274 13.26 -4.47 9.29
CA ARG A 274 13.89 -4.87 10.56
C ARG A 274 13.58 -6.33 10.88
N LYS A 275 14.54 -7.21 10.64
CA LYS A 275 14.44 -8.64 10.96
C LYS A 275 14.55 -8.84 12.46
N ARG A 276 13.59 -9.55 13.05
CA ARG A 276 13.69 -10.03 14.44
C ARG A 276 14.23 -11.46 14.41
N CYS A 277 15.46 -11.67 14.89
CA CYS A 277 15.92 -13.03 15.15
C CYS A 277 15.20 -13.54 16.40
N ALA A 278 14.61 -14.73 16.34
CA ALA A 278 14.16 -15.41 17.53
C ALA A 278 15.41 -15.66 18.41
N SER A 279 15.48 -15.00 19.56
CA SER A 279 16.45 -15.40 20.58
C SER A 279 16.10 -16.83 21.00
N ALA A 280 17.06 -17.75 20.93
CA ALA A 280 16.92 -19.13 21.41
C ALA A 280 16.72 -19.24 22.95
N GLU A 281 16.35 -18.16 23.62
CA GLU A 281 15.95 -18.18 25.02
C GLU A 281 14.49 -18.63 25.10
N LYS A 282 14.31 -19.89 25.49
CA LYS A 282 13.07 -20.40 26.08
C LYS A 282 12.71 -19.56 27.31
N ARG A 283 12.08 -18.40 27.13
CA ARG A 283 11.31 -17.78 28.21
C ARG A 283 9.89 -18.31 28.08
N GLY A 284 9.58 -19.30 28.90
CA GLY A 284 8.24 -19.84 29.03
C GLY A 284 7.27 -18.68 29.25
N TRP A 285 6.27 -18.58 28.38
CA TRP A 285 5.12 -17.74 28.65
C TRP A 285 4.36 -18.44 29.78
N PRO A 286 4.13 -17.81 30.95
CA PRO A 286 3.21 -18.38 31.90
C PRO A 286 1.85 -18.42 31.23
N ALA A 287 1.29 -19.63 31.11
CA ALA A 287 -0.12 -19.79 30.79
C ALA A 287 -0.90 -19.07 31.90
N VAL A 288 -1.51 -17.94 31.55
CA VAL A 288 -2.57 -17.36 32.37
C VAL A 288 -3.87 -17.83 31.73
N LEU A 289 -4.60 -18.62 32.53
CA LEU A 289 -5.95 -19.13 32.27
C LEU A 289 -6.94 -18.02 31.91
#